data_AF-A0A7J7GVA3-F1
#
_entry.id   AF-A0A7J7GVA3-F1
#
_cell.length_a   1.000
_cell.length_b   1.000
_cell.length_c   1.000
_cell.angle_alpha   90.00
_cell.angle_beta   90.00
_cell.angle_gamma   90.00
#
_symmetry.space_group_name_H-M   'P 1'
#
loop_
_entity.id
_entity.type
_entity.pdbx_description
1 polymer ?
#
loop_
_entity_poly.entity_id
_entity_poly.type
_entity_poly.pdbx_seq_one_letter_code
_entity_poly.pdbx_strand_id
1 'polypeptide(L)'
;MAHRIFDYNLEKLLDSLSSKASVSKFYTTKMGNHQDRLFGLFLCYNFVETQKCENCIASAIQDIKNRCENRNEAVMWEENCELRYSNESFFGTLDVTGNIFQYNSENVSDDELGQFISVVNNTLHKLSRLAAFNASYDRRHSTVSTVAGQICLKDRVSHTRLGL
;
A
#
# COMPACT_ATOMS: atom_id res chain seq x y z
N MET A 1 -29.57 -2.96 6.12
CA MET A 1 -28.94 -3.23 7.43
C MET A 1 -27.46 -3.57 7.31
N ALA A 2 -27.04 -4.47 6.40
CA ALA A 2 -25.63 -4.83 6.18
C ALA A 2 -24.70 -3.62 5.89
N HIS A 3 -25.11 -2.68 5.02
CA HIS A 3 -24.30 -1.50 4.70
C HIS A 3 -23.87 -0.68 5.94
N ARG A 4 -24.76 -0.52 6.93
CA ARG A 4 -24.49 0.24 8.15
C ARG A 4 -23.46 -0.45 9.07
N ILE A 5 -23.41 -1.78 9.04
CA ILE A 5 -22.46 -2.56 9.85
C ILE A 5 -21.08 -2.52 9.20
N PHE A 6 -21.02 -2.64 7.87
CA PHE A 6 -19.79 -2.45 7.11
C PHE A 6 -19.16 -1.07 7.37
N ASP A 7 -19.93 0.01 7.25
CA ASP A 7 -19.44 1.38 7.48
C ASP A 7 -18.91 1.56 8.91
N TYR A 8 -19.63 1.02 9.90
CA TYR A 8 -19.21 1.04 11.29
C TYR A 8 -17.88 0.28 11.51
N ASN A 9 -17.75 -0.91 10.91
CA ASN A 9 -16.52 -1.69 11.00
C ASN A 9 -15.36 -1.01 10.27
N LEU A 10 -15.63 -0.32 9.15
CA LEU A 10 -14.62 0.46 8.42
C LEU A 10 -14.11 1.61 9.28
N GLU A 11 -15.00 2.36 9.93
CA GLU A 11 -14.61 3.43 10.85
C GLU A 11 -13.72 2.90 11.98
N LYS A 12 -14.12 1.79 12.62
CA LYS A 12 -13.32 1.14 13.67
C LYS A 12 -11.97 0.61 13.18
N LEU A 13 -11.91 0.11 11.95
CA LEU A 13 -10.67 -0.32 11.32
C LEU A 13 -9.72 0.86 11.13
N LEU A 14 -10.21 1.97 10.56
CA LEU A 14 -9.42 3.17 10.30
C LEU A 14 -8.93 3.82 11.61
N ASP A 15 -9.76 3.87 12.64
CA ASP A 15 -9.36 4.32 13.99
C ASP A 15 -8.23 3.46 14.57
N SER A 16 -8.34 2.13 14.43
CA SER A 16 -7.31 1.20 14.88
C SER A 16 -5.99 1.41 14.15
N LEU A 17 -6.02 1.64 12.83
CA LEU A 17 -4.84 1.94 12.03
C LEU A 17 -4.21 3.28 12.46
N SER A 18 -5.01 4.33 12.57
CA SER A 18 -4.56 5.66 13.01
C SER A 18 -3.87 5.59 14.37
N SER A 19 -4.47 4.91 15.34
CA SER A 19 -3.90 4.80 16.69
C SER A 19 -2.54 4.12 16.72
N LYS A 20 -2.29 3.15 15.81
CA LYS A 20 -1.01 2.44 15.74
C LYS A 20 0.09 3.15 14.98
N ALA A 21 -0.24 4.16 14.17
CA ALA A 21 0.77 4.95 13.47
C ALA A 21 1.69 5.74 14.43
N SER A 22 1.22 6.03 15.65
CA SER A 22 2.01 6.70 16.71
C SER A 22 3.15 5.85 17.29
N VAL A 23 3.13 4.52 17.11
CA VAL A 23 4.11 3.60 17.73
C VAL A 23 4.68 2.57 16.76
N SER A 24 4.17 2.50 15.54
CA SER A 24 4.62 1.55 14.53
C SER A 24 4.69 2.17 13.14
N LYS A 25 5.58 1.64 12.30
CA LYS A 25 5.69 1.96 10.87
C LYS A 25 4.91 1.00 9.98
N PHE A 26 4.38 -0.06 10.57
CA PHE A 26 3.59 -1.05 9.87
C PHE A 26 2.61 -1.69 10.84
N TYR A 27 1.38 -1.84 10.41
CA TYR A 27 0.38 -2.51 11.22
C TYR A 27 -0.66 -3.16 10.32
N THR A 28 -1.05 -4.37 10.67
CA THR A 28 -2.18 -5.06 10.06
C THR A 28 -3.24 -5.27 11.13
N THR A 29 -4.50 -5.13 10.74
CA THR A 29 -5.63 -5.41 11.62
C THR A 29 -6.80 -5.95 10.81
N LYS A 30 -7.79 -6.49 11.51
CA LYS A 30 -9.05 -6.94 10.94
C LYS A 30 -10.19 -6.45 11.81
N MET A 31 -11.33 -6.16 11.20
CA MET A 31 -12.54 -5.72 11.89
C MET A 31 -13.75 -6.48 11.34
N GLY A 32 -14.76 -6.69 12.18
CA GLY A 32 -15.98 -7.39 11.78
C GLY A 32 -15.81 -8.89 11.48
N ASN A 33 -16.88 -9.50 11.00
CA ASN A 33 -16.97 -10.94 10.72
C ASN A 33 -17.84 -11.21 9.48
N HIS A 34 -17.64 -12.38 8.85
CA HIS A 34 -18.41 -12.83 7.68
C HIS A 34 -18.56 -11.76 6.59
N GLN A 35 -19.78 -11.27 6.34
CA GLN A 35 -20.10 -10.33 5.25
C GLN A 35 -19.60 -8.91 5.50
N ASP A 36 -19.37 -8.53 6.76
CA ASP A 36 -18.89 -7.20 7.16
C ASP A 36 -17.43 -7.23 7.62
N ARG A 37 -16.68 -8.28 7.25
CA ARG A 37 -15.27 -8.42 7.58
C ARG A 37 -14.43 -7.48 6.73
N LEU A 38 -13.47 -6.84 7.38
CA LEU A 38 -12.48 -5.98 6.76
C LEU A 38 -11.08 -6.35 7.20
N PHE A 39 -10.14 -6.22 6.28
CA PHE A 39 -8.70 -6.30 6.50
C PHE A 39 -8.11 -4.93 6.23
N GLY A 40 -7.23 -4.47 7.12
CA GLY A 40 -6.59 -3.17 7.04
C GLY A 40 -5.09 -3.29 7.25
N LEU A 41 -4.34 -2.46 6.52
CA LEU A 41 -2.89 -2.36 6.58
C LEU A 41 -2.51 -0.88 6.46
N PHE A 42 -1.50 -0.47 7.21
CA PHE A 42 -0.71 0.69 6.81
C PHE A 42 0.77 0.36 6.79
N LEU A 43 1.50 1.09 5.95
CA LEU A 43 2.95 1.10 5.92
C LEU A 43 3.47 2.52 5.77
N CYS A 44 4.45 2.89 6.57
CA CYS A 44 5.26 4.08 6.39
C CYS A 44 6.68 3.65 6.06
N TYR A 45 7.43 4.48 5.34
CA TYR A 45 8.84 4.19 5.10
C TYR A 45 9.63 4.16 6.41
N ASN A 46 10.57 3.22 6.52
CA ASN A 46 11.35 3.03 7.75
C ASN A 46 12.20 4.26 8.13
N PHE A 47 12.56 5.11 7.17
CA PHE A 47 13.33 6.34 7.41
C PHE A 47 12.47 7.55 7.78
N VAL A 48 11.13 7.45 7.70
CA VAL A 48 10.22 8.53 8.05
C VAL A 48 10.10 8.59 9.58
N GLU A 49 10.14 9.78 10.17
CA GLU A 49 9.92 10.01 11.60
C GLU A 49 8.52 9.57 12.05
N THR A 50 8.36 9.13 13.32
CA THR A 50 7.08 8.63 13.84
C THR A 50 5.93 9.63 13.67
N GLN A 51 6.15 10.89 14.03
CA GLN A 51 5.12 11.93 13.85
C GLN A 51 4.70 12.12 12.39
N LYS A 52 5.66 12.09 11.45
CA LYS A 52 5.37 12.22 10.01
C LYS A 52 4.56 11.04 9.49
N CYS A 53 4.83 9.83 9.99
CA CYS A 53 4.03 8.65 9.67
C CYS A 53 2.60 8.79 10.20
N GLU A 54 2.42 9.19 11.46
CA GLU A 54 1.10 9.40 12.06
C GLU A 54 0.28 10.41 11.26
N ASN A 55 0.88 11.57 10.93
CA ASN A 55 0.23 12.59 10.12
C ASN A 55 -0.13 12.07 8.72
N CYS A 56 0.77 11.32 8.10
CA CYS A 56 0.54 10.73 6.77
C CYS A 56 -0.64 9.75 6.79
N ILE A 57 -0.71 8.87 7.79
CA ILE A 57 -1.83 7.94 7.96
C ILE A 57 -3.14 8.69 8.20
N ALA A 58 -3.12 9.76 9.00
CA ALA A 58 -4.30 10.60 9.20
C ALA A 58 -4.78 11.24 7.89
N SER A 59 -3.87 11.78 7.07
CA SER A 59 -4.19 12.31 5.73
C SER A 59 -4.77 11.24 4.81
N ALA A 60 -4.13 10.07 4.71
CA ALA A 60 -4.60 8.97 3.89
C ALA A 60 -6.03 8.52 4.29
N ILE A 61 -6.35 8.51 5.58
CA ILE A 61 -7.70 8.21 6.09
C ILE A 61 -8.71 9.25 5.63
N GLN A 62 -8.38 10.54 5.71
CA GLN A 62 -9.27 11.61 5.22
C GLN A 62 -9.51 11.49 3.72
N ASP A 63 -8.46 11.24 2.95
CA ASP A 63 -8.58 11.10 1.50
C ASP A 63 -9.36 9.84 1.10
N ILE A 64 -9.21 8.73 1.84
CA ILE A 64 -10.07 7.55 1.65
C ILE A 64 -11.55 7.90 1.88
N LYS A 65 -11.86 8.61 2.97
CA LYS A 65 -13.24 9.00 3.29
C LYS A 65 -13.84 9.91 2.22
N ASN A 66 -13.05 10.83 1.67
CA ASN A 66 -13.50 11.82 0.70
C ASN A 66 -13.54 11.30 -0.75
N ARG A 67 -12.67 10.35 -1.10
CA ARG A 67 -12.41 9.96 -2.49
C ARG A 67 -12.81 8.52 -2.83
N CYS A 68 -12.89 7.65 -1.84
CA CYS A 68 -13.30 6.24 -2.00
C CYS A 68 -14.62 5.93 -1.26
N GLU A 69 -15.61 6.83 -1.35
CA GLU A 69 -16.93 6.61 -0.74
C GLU A 69 -17.63 5.35 -1.26
N ASN A 70 -18.23 4.57 -0.35
CA ASN A 70 -19.02 3.37 -0.65
C ASN A 70 -18.25 2.32 -1.47
N ARG A 71 -16.99 2.07 -1.09
CA ARG A 71 -16.08 1.10 -1.72
C ARG A 71 -15.77 -0.03 -0.75
N ASN A 72 -15.56 -1.22 -1.32
CA ASN A 72 -15.25 -2.42 -0.55
C ASN A 72 -13.74 -2.64 -0.41
N GLU A 73 -12.95 -1.98 -1.26
CA GLU A 73 -11.50 -1.97 -1.24
C GLU A 73 -10.99 -0.58 -1.63
N ALA A 74 -9.96 -0.11 -0.91
CA ALA A 74 -9.23 1.07 -1.30
C ALA A 74 -7.75 0.95 -0.96
N VAL A 75 -6.91 1.57 -1.79
CA VAL A 75 -5.51 1.85 -1.52
C VAL A 75 -5.30 3.35 -1.67
N MET A 76 -4.66 3.97 -0.69
CA MET A 76 -4.23 5.36 -0.74
C MET A 76 -2.71 5.41 -0.56
N TRP A 77 -2.02 5.95 -1.55
CA TRP A 77 -0.60 6.25 -1.48
C TRP A 77 -0.43 7.74 -1.23
N GLU A 78 0.33 8.04 -0.21
CA GLU A 78 0.82 9.37 0.12
C GLU A 78 2.35 9.37 0.01
N GLU A 79 2.97 10.55 0.03
CA GLU A 79 4.43 10.67 -0.14
C GLU A 79 5.24 9.83 0.86
N ASN A 80 4.71 9.57 2.07
CA ASN A 80 5.43 8.92 3.16
C ASN A 80 4.79 7.63 3.67
N CYS A 81 3.63 7.24 3.13
CA CYS A 81 2.87 6.10 3.61
C CYS A 81 1.88 5.54 2.58
N GLU A 82 1.46 4.30 2.84
CA GLU A 82 0.37 3.61 2.16
C GLU A 82 -0.66 3.18 3.20
N LEU A 83 -1.95 3.33 2.90
CA LEU A 83 -3.04 2.71 3.64
C LEU A 83 -3.92 1.90 2.69
N ARG A 84 -4.21 0.65 3.07
CA ARG A 84 -5.11 -0.23 2.31
C ARG A 84 -6.16 -0.86 3.20
N TYR A 85 -7.39 -0.93 2.72
CA TYR A 85 -8.41 -1.83 3.25
C TYR A 85 -9.08 -2.65 2.15
N SER A 86 -9.60 -3.81 2.51
CA SER A 86 -10.43 -4.64 1.64
C SER A 86 -11.31 -5.58 2.47
N ASN A 87 -12.45 -5.99 1.91
CA ASN A 87 -13.25 -7.09 2.45
C ASN A 87 -12.63 -8.48 2.18
N GLU A 88 -11.64 -8.57 1.30
CA GLU A 88 -10.82 -9.76 1.07
C GLU A 88 -9.45 -9.64 1.73
N SER A 89 -8.86 -10.77 2.12
CA SER A 89 -7.50 -10.75 2.66
C SER A 89 -6.49 -10.59 1.54
N PHE A 90 -5.67 -9.55 1.62
CA PHE A 90 -4.56 -9.29 0.68
C PHE A 90 -3.18 -9.46 1.34
N PHE A 91 -3.12 -9.85 2.62
CA PHE A 91 -1.86 -9.95 3.34
C PHE A 91 -0.94 -11.00 2.72
N GLY A 92 0.32 -10.63 2.51
CA GLY A 92 1.34 -11.51 1.95
C GLY A 92 1.12 -11.91 0.49
N THR A 93 0.14 -11.32 -0.20
CA THR A 93 -0.17 -11.60 -1.61
C THR A 93 0.31 -10.45 -2.47
N LEU A 94 1.12 -10.75 -3.50
CA LEU A 94 1.51 -9.77 -4.49
C LEU A 94 0.33 -9.50 -5.42
N ASP A 95 -0.09 -8.24 -5.50
CA ASP A 95 -1.12 -7.77 -6.41
C ASP A 95 -0.60 -6.52 -7.10
N VAL A 96 -0.38 -6.63 -8.41
CA VAL A 96 0.10 -5.53 -9.27
C VAL A 96 -1.01 -4.99 -10.18
N THR A 97 -2.24 -5.45 -9.96
CA THR A 97 -3.40 -5.06 -10.76
C THR A 97 -3.68 -3.58 -10.57
N GLY A 98 -3.74 -2.83 -11.67
CA GLY A 98 -4.01 -1.39 -11.62
C GLY A 98 -2.81 -0.53 -11.24
N ASN A 99 -1.61 -1.11 -11.09
CA ASN A 99 -0.39 -0.33 -10.91
C ASN A 99 -0.19 0.61 -12.11
N ILE A 100 0.04 1.89 -11.82
CA ILE A 100 0.36 2.91 -12.82
C ILE A 100 1.87 2.99 -12.91
N PHE A 101 2.44 2.52 -14.02
CA PHE A 101 3.87 2.60 -14.25
C PHE A 101 4.29 4.04 -14.56
N GLN A 102 5.16 4.59 -13.72
CA GLN A 102 5.82 5.86 -13.96
C GLN A 102 7.22 5.60 -14.50
N TYR A 103 7.67 6.43 -15.44
CA TYR A 103 9.03 6.40 -15.98
C TYR A 103 9.60 7.82 -16.04
N ASN A 104 10.91 7.92 -15.93
CA ASN A 104 11.61 9.17 -16.19
C ASN A 104 11.63 9.41 -17.71
N SER A 105 11.19 10.58 -18.18
CA SER A 105 11.22 10.97 -19.59
C SER A 105 12.57 11.52 -20.05
N GLU A 106 13.49 11.76 -19.11
CA GLU A 106 14.85 12.21 -19.43
C GLU A 106 15.69 11.10 -20.06
N ASN A 107 16.50 11.48 -21.06
CA ASN A 107 17.40 10.56 -21.74
C ASN A 107 18.76 10.50 -21.02
N VAL A 108 19.33 9.30 -20.99
CA VAL A 108 20.75 9.08 -20.64
C VAL A 108 21.56 9.18 -21.93
N SER A 109 22.70 9.86 -21.91
CA SER A 109 23.56 9.97 -23.09
C SER A 109 24.14 8.60 -23.49
N ASP A 110 24.40 8.42 -24.79
CA ASP A 110 24.85 7.14 -25.33
C ASP A 110 26.17 6.66 -24.72
N ASP A 111 27.06 7.58 -24.36
CA ASP A 111 28.35 7.29 -23.74
C ASP A 111 28.23 6.84 -22.26
N GLU A 112 27.17 7.23 -21.57
CA GLU A 112 26.90 6.85 -20.18
C GLU A 112 25.93 5.65 -20.04
N LEU A 113 25.18 5.33 -21.10
CA LEU A 113 24.10 4.35 -21.09
C LEU A 113 24.53 2.98 -20.54
N GLY A 114 25.70 2.49 -20.96
CA GLY A 114 26.23 1.22 -20.48
C GLY A 114 26.51 1.22 -18.97
N GLN A 115 27.10 2.29 -18.45
CA GLN A 115 27.37 2.45 -17.02
C GLN A 115 26.07 2.60 -16.23
N PHE A 116 25.13 3.40 -16.73
CA PHE A 116 23.82 3.59 -16.11
C PHE A 116 23.07 2.26 -15.95
N ILE A 117 22.94 1.48 -17.03
CA ILE A 117 22.27 0.17 -17.01
C ILE A 117 22.94 -0.76 -15.98
N SER A 118 24.28 -0.78 -15.95
CA SER A 118 25.04 -1.59 -14.99
C SER A 118 24.75 -1.20 -13.54
N VAL A 119 24.74 0.11 -13.23
CA VAL A 119 24.45 0.60 -11.88
C VAL A 119 23.01 0.27 -11.48
N VAL A 120 22.03 0.47 -12.36
CA VAL A 120 20.62 0.17 -12.10
C VAL A 120 20.44 -1.31 -11.80
N ASN A 121 20.94 -2.20 -12.67
CA ASN A 121 20.80 -3.64 -12.50
C ASN A 121 21.45 -4.16 -11.22
N ASN A 122 22.69 -3.72 -10.94
CA ASN A 122 23.40 -4.12 -9.72
C ASN A 122 22.69 -3.62 -8.46
N THR A 123 22.19 -2.39 -8.49
CA THR A 123 21.46 -1.79 -7.37
C THR A 123 20.15 -2.53 -7.11
N LEU A 124 19.33 -2.74 -8.14
CA LEU A 124 18.04 -3.45 -8.02
C LEU A 124 18.23 -4.90 -7.58
N HIS A 125 19.22 -5.60 -8.10
CA HIS A 125 19.54 -6.96 -7.67
C HIS A 125 19.95 -7.01 -6.18
N LYS A 126 20.80 -6.08 -5.73
CA LYS A 126 21.20 -5.98 -4.31
C LYS A 126 20.00 -5.70 -3.41
N LEU A 127 19.17 -4.72 -3.78
CA LEU A 127 17.99 -4.34 -3.01
C LEU A 127 16.96 -5.48 -2.96
N SER A 128 16.74 -6.18 -4.07
CA SER A 128 15.84 -7.34 -4.12
C SER A 128 16.28 -8.45 -3.16
N ARG A 129 17.59 -8.72 -3.08
CA ARG A 129 18.12 -9.71 -2.12
C ARG A 129 17.98 -9.25 -0.67
N LEU A 130 18.21 -7.96 -0.39
CA LEU A 130 18.01 -7.40 0.94
C LEU A 130 16.54 -7.53 1.37
N ALA A 131 15.60 -7.16 0.50
CA ALA A 131 14.17 -7.26 0.79
C ALA A 131 13.72 -8.72 1.02
N ALA A 132 14.24 -9.68 0.24
CA ALA A 132 13.82 -11.07 0.34
C ALA A 132 14.40 -11.82 1.55
N PHE A 133 15.63 -11.52 1.95
CA PHE A 133 16.38 -12.38 2.88
C PHE A 133 16.83 -11.68 4.17
N ASN A 134 16.78 -10.35 4.25
CA ASN A 134 17.25 -9.64 5.44
C ASN A 134 16.12 -9.49 6.47
N ALA A 135 16.22 -10.26 7.57
CA ALA A 135 15.22 -10.29 8.64
C ALA A 135 15.03 -8.94 9.37
N SER A 136 16.00 -8.01 9.29
CA SER A 136 15.87 -6.66 9.86
C SER A 136 14.88 -5.80 9.07
N TYR A 137 14.72 -6.07 7.77
CA TYR A 137 13.59 -5.59 6.98
C TYR A 137 12.44 -6.57 7.19
N ASP A 138 11.97 -6.63 8.44
CA ASP A 138 10.80 -7.39 8.87
C ASP A 138 9.76 -7.43 7.74
N ARG A 139 9.22 -8.62 7.44
CA ARG A 139 8.51 -9.08 6.22
C ARG A 139 7.33 -8.18 5.79
N ARG A 140 7.65 -6.92 5.52
CA ARG A 140 6.76 -5.80 5.26
C ARG A 140 6.89 -5.51 3.79
N HIS A 141 6.07 -6.20 3.01
CA HIS A 141 6.02 -6.02 1.57
C HIS A 141 4.95 -4.96 1.28
N SER A 142 5.38 -3.82 0.75
CA SER A 142 4.51 -2.83 0.11
C SER A 142 5.16 -2.38 -1.18
N THR A 143 4.33 -1.97 -2.12
CA THR A 143 4.74 -1.15 -3.25
C THR A 143 5.29 0.18 -2.74
N VAL A 144 6.51 0.53 -3.14
CA VAL A 144 7.02 1.90 -2.96
C VAL A 144 6.38 2.74 -4.06
N SER A 145 5.35 3.53 -3.74
CA SER A 145 4.86 4.56 -4.64
C SER A 145 5.55 5.87 -4.33
N THR A 146 6.24 6.44 -5.32
CA THR A 146 6.86 7.77 -5.21
C THR A 146 5.89 8.91 -5.53
N VAL A 147 4.63 8.59 -5.85
CA VAL A 147 3.60 9.56 -6.22
C VAL A 147 2.35 9.30 -5.39
N ALA A 148 1.74 10.38 -4.90
CA ALA A 148 0.43 10.30 -4.27
C ALA A 148 -0.61 9.78 -5.26
N GLY A 149 -1.47 8.87 -4.84
CA GLY A 149 -2.43 8.22 -5.73
C GLY A 149 -3.45 7.38 -4.98
N GLN A 150 -4.45 6.88 -5.70
CA GLN A 150 -5.49 6.07 -5.11
C GLN A 150 -6.02 4.99 -6.07
N ILE A 151 -6.46 3.87 -5.50
CA ILE A 151 -7.33 2.89 -6.16
C ILE A 151 -8.56 2.70 -5.27
N CYS A 152 -9.75 2.82 -5.85
CA CYS A 152 -11.04 2.68 -5.15
C CYS A 152 -11.90 1.62 -5.87
N LEU A 153 -12.06 0.42 -5.32
CA LEU A 153 -12.80 -0.69 -5.95
C LEU A 153 -14.11 -0.98 -5.22
N LYS A 154 -15.19 -1.15 -6.00
CA LYS A 154 -16.51 -1.53 -5.46
C LYS A 154 -16.71 -3.04 -5.48
N ASP A 155 -16.34 -3.68 -6.59
CA ASP A 155 -16.26 -5.12 -6.73
C ASP A 155 -14.95 -5.46 -7.42
N ARG A 156 -14.19 -6.42 -6.89
CA ARG A 156 -13.06 -7.00 -7.62
C ARG A 156 -13.65 -7.74 -8.81
N VAL A 157 -13.44 -7.23 -10.03
CA VAL A 157 -13.66 -8.06 -11.21
C VAL A 157 -12.68 -9.21 -11.10
N SER A 158 -13.18 -10.41 -10.81
CA SER A 158 -12.39 -11.63 -10.83
C SER A 158 -11.95 -11.85 -12.27
N HIS A 159 -10.82 -11.26 -12.66
CA HIS A 159 -10.13 -11.66 -13.87
C HIS A 159 -9.57 -13.05 -13.60
N THR A 160 -10.36 -14.06 -13.98
CA THR A 160 -9.95 -15.44 -14.12
C THR A 160 -8.58 -15.46 -14.80
N ARG A 161 -7.62 -16.16 -14.17
CA ARG A 161 -6.28 -16.47 -14.68
C ARG A 161 -6.27 -16.50 -16.22
N LEU A 162 -5.62 -15.54 -16.86
CA LEU A 162 -4.95 -15.83 -18.12
C LEU A 162 -3.77 -16.71 -17.74
N GLY A 163 -3.94 -18.00 -17.96
CA GLY A 163 -2.85 -18.96 -17.92
C GLY A 163 -1.73 -18.54 -18.87
N LEU A 164 -0.53 -18.99 -18.49
CA LEU A 164 0.71 -18.95 -19.25
C LEU A 164 0.52 -19.15 -20.76
#